data_AF-A0A4U5Q7W4-F1
#
_entry.id   AF-A0A4U5Q7W4-F1
#
_cell.length_a   1.000
_cell.length_b   1.000
_cell.length_c   1.000
_cell.angle_alpha   90.00
_cell.angle_beta   90.00
_cell.angle_gamma   90.00
#
_symmetry.space_group_name_H-M   'P 1'
#
loop_
_entity.id
_entity.type
_entity.pdbx_description
1 polymer ?
#
loop_
_entity_poly.entity_id
_entity_poly.type
_entity_poly.pdbx_seq_one_letter_code
_entity_poly.pdbx_strand_id
1 'polypeptide(L)'
;MKPSFIELYTVLIEGAMVGHTPRGMQIALDKLEEMTQRSFFLFPKIANDLLLIAAGDKKGGYTTANYIWDLTQARKMPLSFPAVEAYYNGLKGRCVPEDDPRWLLVSSTYERLRPRSGAGTGPARQQAQNIKTDTKERMAS
;
A
#
# COMPACT_ATOMS: atom_id res chain seq x y z
N MET A 1 -12.99 5.20 -28.09
CA MET A 1 -12.26 4.05 -27.51
C MET A 1 -13.27 3.19 -26.77
N LYS A 2 -13.28 1.86 -26.95
CA LYS A 2 -14.16 0.95 -26.17
C LYS A 2 -13.40 0.51 -24.90
N PRO A 3 -14.01 0.58 -23.71
CA PRO A 3 -13.35 0.14 -22.49
C PRO A 3 -13.09 -1.38 -22.54
N SER A 4 -11.95 -1.79 -22.00
CA SER A 4 -11.62 -3.20 -21.81
C SER A 4 -12.49 -3.83 -20.73
N PHE A 5 -12.65 -5.15 -20.74
CA PHE A 5 -13.39 -5.84 -19.68
C PHE A 5 -12.79 -5.60 -18.29
N ILE A 6 -11.46 -5.49 -18.18
CA ILE A 6 -10.76 -5.21 -16.91
C ILE A 6 -11.17 -3.84 -16.36
N GLU A 7 -11.20 -2.81 -17.21
CA GLU A 7 -11.64 -1.47 -16.82
C GLU A 7 -13.11 -1.47 -16.39
N LEU A 8 -13.98 -2.19 -17.10
CA LEU A 8 -15.40 -2.32 -16.73
C LEU A 8 -15.59 -2.99 -15.36
N TYR A 9 -14.91 -4.11 -15.11
CA TYR A 9 -14.94 -4.74 -13.78
C TYR A 9 -14.41 -3.81 -12.70
N THR A 10 -13.31 -3.13 -12.97
CA THR A 10 -12.66 -2.23 -12.00
C THR A 10 -13.57 -1.10 -11.58
N VAL A 11 -14.18 -0.40 -12.53
CA VAL A 11 -15.12 0.70 -12.23
C VAL A 11 -16.31 0.20 -11.41
N LEU A 12 -16.84 -0.99 -11.73
CA LEU A 12 -17.94 -1.59 -10.96
C LEU A 12 -17.51 -1.95 -9.53
N ILE A 13 -16.33 -2.56 -9.36
CA ILE A 13 -15.79 -2.95 -8.06
C ILE A 13 -15.52 -1.71 -7.21
N GLU A 14 -14.86 -0.69 -7.75
CA GLU A 14 -14.62 0.60 -7.07
C GLU A 14 -15.94 1.24 -6.64
N GLY A 15 -16.89 1.35 -7.57
CA GLY A 15 -18.21 1.92 -7.31
C GLY A 15 -19.01 1.15 -6.23
N ALA A 16 -18.92 -0.18 -6.24
CA ALA A 16 -19.57 -1.01 -5.24
C ALA A 16 -18.98 -0.83 -3.83
N MET A 17 -17.68 -0.53 -3.71
CA MET A 17 -17.04 -0.28 -2.41
C MET A 17 -17.30 1.14 -1.86
N VAL A 18 -17.95 2.03 -2.62
CA VAL A 18 -18.27 3.38 -2.15
C VAL A 18 -19.14 3.33 -0.89
N GLY A 19 -18.71 4.04 0.15
CA GLY A 19 -19.40 4.10 1.44
C GLY A 19 -19.31 2.82 2.28
N HIS A 20 -18.56 1.81 1.84
CA HIS A 20 -18.28 0.58 2.59
C HIS A 20 -19.53 -0.11 3.15
N THR A 21 -20.62 -0.13 2.38
CA THR A 21 -21.84 -0.82 2.81
C THR A 21 -21.63 -2.34 2.75
N PRO A 22 -22.21 -3.14 3.65
CA PRO A 22 -22.06 -4.60 3.61
C PRO A 22 -22.44 -5.21 2.26
N ARG A 23 -23.54 -4.71 1.66
CA ARG A 23 -23.99 -5.17 0.34
C ARG A 23 -23.01 -4.77 -0.77
N GLY A 24 -22.50 -3.55 -0.74
CA GLY A 24 -21.53 -3.05 -1.72
C GLY A 24 -20.21 -3.82 -1.67
N MET A 25 -19.70 -4.08 -0.46
CA MET A 25 -18.48 -4.87 -0.27
C MET A 25 -18.63 -6.32 -0.76
N GLN A 26 -19.80 -6.93 -0.56
CA GLN A 26 -20.10 -8.26 -1.11
C GLN A 26 -20.12 -8.24 -2.65
N ILE A 27 -20.79 -7.27 -3.27
CA ILE A 27 -20.81 -7.13 -4.73
C ILE A 27 -19.39 -6.95 -5.29
N ALA A 28 -18.56 -6.14 -4.61
CA ALA A 28 -17.17 -5.95 -5.00
C ALA A 28 -16.37 -7.26 -4.96
N LEU A 29 -16.54 -8.06 -3.90
CA LEU A 29 -15.91 -9.38 -3.77
C LEU A 29 -16.38 -10.34 -4.87
N ASP A 30 -17.70 -10.48 -5.06
CA ASP A 30 -18.27 -11.36 -6.08
C ASP A 30 -17.72 -11.03 -7.48
N LYS A 31 -17.55 -9.75 -7.79
CA LYS A 31 -17.02 -9.29 -9.09
C LYS A 31 -15.51 -9.49 -9.22
N LEU A 32 -14.74 -9.38 -8.13
CA LEU A 32 -13.32 -9.75 -8.13
C LEU A 32 -13.13 -11.25 -8.37
N GLU A 33 -13.95 -12.09 -7.76
CA GLU A 33 -13.94 -13.54 -7.97
C GLU A 33 -14.34 -13.91 -9.40
N GLU A 34 -15.44 -13.34 -9.91
CA GLU A 34 -15.92 -13.56 -11.28
C GLU A 34 -14.84 -13.16 -12.31
N MET A 35 -14.21 -12.00 -12.14
CA MET A 35 -13.14 -11.53 -13.02
C MET A 35 -11.96 -12.52 -13.02
N THR A 36 -11.56 -12.99 -11.83
CA THR A 36 -10.46 -13.95 -11.67
C THR A 36 -10.78 -15.30 -12.30
N GLN A 37 -12.00 -15.82 -12.12
CA GLN A 37 -12.49 -17.06 -12.75
C GLN A 37 -12.46 -16.97 -14.28
N ARG A 38 -12.73 -15.78 -14.83
CA ARG A 38 -12.66 -15.51 -16.27
C ARG A 38 -11.24 -15.24 -16.79
N SER A 39 -10.22 -15.45 -15.96
CA SER A 39 -8.81 -15.20 -16.29
C SER A 39 -8.50 -13.74 -16.62
N PHE A 40 -9.31 -12.80 -16.12
CA PHE A 40 -9.00 -11.38 -16.13
C PHE A 40 -8.35 -11.03 -14.81
N PHE A 41 -7.22 -10.32 -14.86
CA PHE A 41 -6.38 -10.15 -13.69
C PHE A 41 -6.06 -8.70 -13.42
N LEU A 42 -5.93 -8.38 -12.14
CA LEU A 42 -5.47 -7.08 -11.68
C LEU A 42 -4.03 -6.83 -12.17
N PHE A 43 -3.73 -5.56 -12.41
CA PHE A 43 -2.37 -5.06 -12.59
C PHE A 43 -2.01 -4.09 -11.47
N PRO A 44 -0.71 -3.79 -11.25
CA PRO A 44 -0.25 -3.13 -10.02
C PRO A 44 -1.02 -1.87 -9.63
N LYS A 45 -1.30 -0.97 -10.59
CA LYS A 45 -2.06 0.25 -10.31
C LYS A 45 -3.44 -0.06 -9.72
N ILE A 46 -4.24 -0.88 -10.40
CA ILE A 46 -5.59 -1.22 -9.95
C ILE A 46 -5.56 -1.96 -8.62
N ALA A 47 -4.64 -2.91 -8.44
CA ALA A 47 -4.55 -3.65 -7.19
C ALA A 47 -4.25 -2.72 -5.99
N ASN A 48 -3.40 -1.70 -6.19
CA ASN A 48 -3.12 -0.70 -5.17
C ASN A 48 -4.35 0.16 -4.84
N ASP A 49 -5.01 0.67 -5.88
CA ASP A 49 -6.21 1.51 -5.74
C ASP A 49 -7.32 0.74 -5.00
N LEU A 50 -7.62 -0.49 -5.44
CA LEU A 50 -8.63 -1.34 -4.82
C LEU A 50 -8.28 -1.73 -3.39
N LEU A 51 -7.02 -2.08 -3.10
CA LEU A 51 -6.61 -2.42 -1.73
C LEU A 51 -6.76 -1.23 -0.80
N LEU A 52 -6.36 -0.03 -1.25
CA LEU A 52 -6.50 1.21 -0.49
C LEU A 52 -7.97 1.51 -0.17
N ILE A 53 -8.86 1.37 -1.16
CA ILE A 53 -10.31 1.57 -0.97
C ILE A 53 -10.87 0.52 -0.01
N ALA A 54 -10.59 -0.78 -0.24
CA ALA A 54 -11.14 -1.87 0.56
C ALA A 54 -10.65 -1.82 2.02
N ALA A 55 -9.39 -1.45 2.25
CA ALA A 55 -8.84 -1.22 3.59
C ALA A 55 -9.52 -0.04 4.30
N GLY A 56 -10.22 0.84 3.60
CA GLY A 56 -11.04 1.89 4.20
C GLY A 56 -12.25 1.39 5.00
N ASP A 57 -12.64 0.11 4.88
CA ASP A 57 -13.81 -0.45 5.55
C ASP A 57 -13.63 -0.55 7.08
N LYS A 58 -13.98 0.50 7.81
CA LYS A 58 -13.79 0.55 9.28
C LYS A 58 -14.67 -0.44 10.06
N LYS A 59 -15.75 -0.97 9.46
CA LYS A 59 -16.79 -1.72 10.18
C LYS A 59 -16.90 -3.18 9.76
N GLY A 60 -16.46 -3.54 8.55
CA GLY A 60 -16.57 -4.90 8.03
C GLY A 60 -15.36 -5.80 8.36
N GLY A 61 -15.45 -7.04 7.88
CA GLY A 61 -14.51 -8.13 8.18
C GLY A 61 -13.26 -8.18 7.29
N TYR A 62 -13.03 -7.17 6.44
CA TYR A 62 -11.88 -7.11 5.53
C TYR A 62 -11.78 -8.23 4.49
N THR A 63 -12.83 -9.01 4.28
CA THR A 63 -12.84 -10.11 3.29
C THR A 63 -12.38 -9.65 1.90
N THR A 64 -12.90 -8.51 1.42
CA THR A 64 -12.50 -7.96 0.12
C THR A 64 -11.03 -7.50 0.10
N ALA A 65 -10.55 -6.83 1.16
CA ALA A 65 -9.16 -6.40 1.26
C ALA A 65 -8.19 -7.59 1.34
N ASN A 66 -8.55 -8.62 2.12
CA ASN A 66 -7.82 -9.88 2.23
C ASN A 66 -7.73 -10.56 0.86
N TYR A 67 -8.84 -10.61 0.13
CA TYR A 67 -8.85 -11.22 -1.20
C TYR A 67 -7.96 -10.47 -2.20
N ILE A 68 -8.02 -9.13 -2.23
CA ILE A 68 -7.15 -8.31 -3.08
C ILE A 68 -5.68 -8.52 -2.71
N TRP A 69 -5.36 -8.55 -1.42
CA TRP A 69 -4.02 -8.87 -0.95
C TRP A 69 -3.56 -10.24 -1.47
N ASP A 70 -4.36 -11.28 -1.29
CA ASP A 70 -4.03 -12.65 -1.70
C ASP A 70 -3.81 -12.74 -3.23
N LEU A 71 -4.62 -12.03 -4.04
CA LEU A 71 -4.42 -11.90 -5.49
C LEU A 71 -3.07 -11.27 -5.87
N THR A 72 -2.62 -10.27 -5.11
CA THR A 72 -1.32 -9.63 -5.35
C THR A 72 -0.16 -10.57 -5.02
N GLN A 73 -0.27 -11.34 -3.93
CA GLN A 73 0.75 -12.31 -3.52
C GLN A 73 0.88 -13.45 -4.52
N ALA A 74 -0.25 -14.01 -4.98
CA ALA A 74 -0.29 -15.09 -5.97
C ALA A 74 0.43 -14.71 -7.28
N ARG A 75 0.53 -13.42 -7.59
CA ARG A 75 1.14 -12.88 -8.81
C ARG A 75 2.46 -12.17 -8.58
N LYS A 76 2.99 -12.19 -7.34
CA LYS A 76 4.21 -11.47 -6.95
C LYS A 76 4.15 -9.98 -7.35
N MET A 77 2.97 -9.38 -7.21
CA MET A 77 2.69 -8.03 -7.68
C MET A 77 3.23 -7.01 -6.67
N PRO A 78 3.97 -5.97 -7.10
CA PRO A 78 4.45 -4.94 -6.18
C PRO A 78 3.29 -4.05 -5.73
N LEU A 79 3.16 -3.89 -4.41
CA LEU A 79 2.26 -2.91 -3.79
C LEU A 79 3.05 -1.68 -3.32
N SER A 80 2.40 -0.53 -3.41
CA SER A 80 2.87 0.76 -2.91
C SER A 80 2.73 0.84 -1.39
N PHE A 81 3.58 1.66 -0.77
CA PHE A 81 3.51 1.85 0.67
C PHE A 81 2.13 2.32 1.18
N PRO A 82 1.44 3.31 0.55
CA PRO A 82 0.14 3.76 1.05
C PRO A 82 -0.93 2.67 1.10
N ALA A 83 -0.99 1.80 0.08
CA ALA A 83 -1.95 0.69 0.07
C ALA A 83 -1.64 -0.35 1.16
N VAL A 84 -0.36 -0.68 1.34
CA VAL A 84 0.09 -1.62 2.38
C VAL A 84 -0.13 -1.04 3.77
N GLU A 85 0.15 0.24 3.99
CA GLU A 85 -0.06 0.93 5.26
C GLU A 85 -1.53 0.98 5.66
N ALA A 86 -2.42 1.32 4.73
CA ALA A 86 -3.86 1.33 4.99
C ALA A 86 -4.35 -0.06 5.41
N TYR A 87 -3.90 -1.10 4.70
CA TYR A 87 -4.27 -2.47 5.01
C TYR A 87 -3.69 -2.97 6.35
N TYR A 88 -2.40 -2.69 6.59
CA TYR A 88 -1.73 -3.00 7.85
C TYR A 88 -2.42 -2.36 9.06
N ASN A 89 -2.69 -1.05 9.00
CA ASN A 89 -3.35 -0.33 10.08
C ASN A 89 -4.76 -0.87 10.34
N GLY A 90 -5.44 -1.25 9.26
CA GLY A 90 -6.74 -1.88 9.31
C GLY A 90 -6.75 -3.25 9.98
N LEU A 91 -5.77 -4.10 9.67
CA LEU A 91 -5.60 -5.38 10.36
C LEU A 91 -5.23 -5.17 11.82
N LYS A 92 -4.31 -4.25 12.12
CA LYS A 92 -3.86 -3.94 13.49
C LYS A 92 -5.00 -3.45 14.39
N GLY A 93 -5.94 -2.68 13.84
CA GLY A 93 -7.12 -2.21 14.58
C GLY A 93 -8.10 -3.32 14.96
N ARG A 94 -7.92 -4.53 14.42
CA ARG A 94 -8.68 -5.73 14.75
C ARG A 94 -7.73 -6.65 15.50
N CYS A 95 -8.18 -7.30 16.58
CA CYS A 95 -7.35 -8.25 17.34
C CYS A 95 -7.10 -9.54 16.54
N VAL A 96 -6.44 -9.44 15.39
CA VAL A 96 -5.98 -10.59 14.59
C VAL A 96 -4.92 -11.33 15.43
N PRO A 97 -4.97 -12.66 15.52
CA PRO A 97 -3.93 -13.43 16.22
C PRO A 97 -2.53 -13.08 15.69
N GLU A 98 -1.55 -12.93 16.58
CA GLU A 98 -0.18 -12.56 16.21
C GLU A 98 0.49 -13.59 15.29
N ASP A 99 0.08 -14.86 15.39
CA ASP A 99 0.59 -15.96 14.56
C ASP A 99 -0.18 -16.12 13.24
N ASP A 100 -1.13 -15.23 12.92
CA ASP A 100 -1.84 -15.27 11.64
C ASP A 100 -0.84 -15.08 10.47
N PRO A 101 -0.76 -16.01 9.52
CA PRO A 101 0.21 -15.92 8.42
C PRO A 101 0.08 -14.65 7.58
N ARG A 102 -1.15 -14.12 7.44
CA ARG A 102 -1.39 -12.87 6.71
C ARG A 102 -0.87 -11.69 7.50
N TRP A 103 -1.10 -11.65 8.81
CA TRP A 103 -0.56 -10.60 9.68
C TRP A 103 0.96 -10.50 9.59
N LEU A 104 1.67 -11.63 9.67
CA LEU A 104 3.14 -11.67 9.56
C LEU A 104 3.64 -11.14 8.21
N LEU A 105 2.99 -11.55 7.11
CA LEU A 105 3.38 -11.13 5.77
C LEU A 105 3.09 -9.64 5.52
N VAL A 106 1.95 -9.15 5.99
CA VAL A 106 1.57 -7.74 5.87
C VAL A 106 2.52 -6.87 6.70
N SER A 107 2.78 -7.25 7.95
CA SER A 107 3.68 -6.52 8.86
C SER A 107 5.10 -6.43 8.31
N SER A 108 5.65 -7.54 7.83
CA SER A 108 6.99 -7.54 7.21
C SER A 108 7.04 -6.72 5.92
N THR A 109 5.97 -6.73 5.12
CA THR A 109 5.88 -5.91 3.89
C THR A 109 5.79 -4.42 4.22
N TYR A 110 5.00 -4.06 5.24
CA TYR A 110 4.93 -2.69 5.76
C TYR A 110 6.32 -2.21 6.21
N GLU A 111 7.01 -2.99 7.04
CA GLU A 111 8.34 -2.67 7.57
C GLU A 111 9.40 -2.49 6.47
N ARG A 112 9.29 -3.26 5.38
CA ARG A 112 10.17 -3.14 4.21
C ARG A 112 9.91 -1.88 3.40
N LEU A 113 8.65 -1.49 3.24
CA LEU A 113 8.23 -0.39 2.37
C LEU A 113 8.19 0.97 3.09
N ARG A 114 8.09 0.98 4.43
CA ARG A 114 7.98 2.22 5.18
C ARG A 114 9.21 3.10 4.93
N PRO A 115 9.02 4.40 4.66
CA PRO A 115 10.13 5.33 4.61
C PRO A 115 10.92 5.26 5.92
N ARG A 116 12.21 4.96 5.82
CA ARG A 116 13.10 5.09 6.98
C ARG A 116 13.43 6.56 7.14
N SER A 117 12.75 7.23 8.07
CA SER A 117 13.14 8.56 8.51
C SER A 117 14.59 8.52 8.98
N GLY A 118 15.53 9.00 8.14
CA GLY A 118 16.97 9.00 8.44
C GLY A 118 17.91 8.81 7.25
N ALA A 119 17.45 8.35 6.08
CA ALA A 119 18.30 8.22 4.90
C ALA A 119 18.23 9.48 4.02
N GLY A 120 18.72 10.62 4.55
CA GLY A 120 18.58 11.90 3.87
C GLY A 120 19.41 13.08 4.37
N THR A 121 20.40 12.90 5.25
CA THR A 121 21.52 13.85 5.42
C THR A 121 22.69 13.13 6.07
N GLY A 122 23.59 12.56 5.26
CA GLY A 122 24.96 12.34 5.73
C GLY A 122 25.60 13.69 6.09
N PRO A 123 26.65 13.73 6.94
CA PRO A 123 27.27 14.98 7.38
C PRO A 123 28.13 15.56 6.25
N ALA A 124 27.50 16.08 5.20
CA ALA A 124 28.15 16.81 4.13
C ALA A 124 27.92 18.31 4.29
N ARG A 125 28.17 18.86 5.50
CA ARG A 125 28.23 20.32 5.70
C ARG A 125 28.89 20.73 7.03
N GLN A 126 30.08 20.21 7.32
CA GLN A 126 30.93 20.74 8.39
C GLN A 126 32.42 20.79 8.05
N GLN A 127 32.79 20.76 6.76
CA GLN A 127 34.18 21.01 6.32
C GLN A 127 34.37 22.33 5.57
N ALA A 128 33.29 23.07 5.24
CA ALA A 128 33.42 24.34 4.53
C ALA A 128 33.56 25.59 5.44
N GLN A 129 33.48 25.42 6.77
CA GLN A 129 33.61 26.53 7.72
C GLN A 129 34.99 26.59 8.40
N ASN A 130 35.78 25.51 8.39
CA ASN A 130 37.11 25.51 9.01
C ASN A 130 38.25 26.00 8.10
N ILE A 131 38.02 26.16 6.79
CA ILE A 131 39.06 26.68 5.87
C ILE A 131 39.07 28.22 5.86
N LYS A 132 37.94 28.87 6.17
CA LYS A 132 37.82 30.33 6.17
C LYS A 132 38.34 30.99 7.46
N THR A 133 38.45 30.26 8.55
CA THR A 133 38.99 30.77 9.82
C THR A 133 40.52 30.72 9.88
N ASP A 134 41.16 29.72 9.27
CA ASP A 134 42.63 29.58 9.31
C ASP A 134 43.37 30.56 8.35
N THR A 135 42.71 31.03 7.28
CA THR A 135 43.34 32.01 6.36
C THR A 135 43.29 33.44 6.93
N LYS A 136 42.37 33.73 7.85
CA LYS A 136 42.21 35.09 8.41
C LYS A 136 43.19 35.37 9.56
N GLU A 137 43.67 34.34 10.26
CA GLU A 137 44.68 34.49 11.33
C GLU A 137 46.12 34.56 10.78
N ARG A 138 46.41 34.00 9.60
CA ARG A 138 47.74 34.10 8.97
C ARG A 138 48.04 35.42 8.25
N MET A 139 47.06 36.32 8.12
CA MET A 139 47.24 37.65 7.52
C MET A 139 47.23 38.79 8.55
N ALA A 140 47.19 38.47 9.84
CA ALA A 140 47.20 39.44 10.94
C ALA A 140 48.45 39.32 11.84
N SER A 141 49.54 38.70 11.36
CA SER A 141 50.86 38.68 11.99
C SER A 141 51.93 39.21 11.04
#